data_AF-A0A1A8GNS6-F1
#
_entry.id   AF-A0A1A8GNS6-F1
#
_cell.length_a   1.000
_cell.length_b   1.000
_cell.length_c   1.000
_cell.angle_alpha   90.00
_cell.angle_beta   90.00
_cell.angle_gamma   90.00
#
_symmetry.space_group_name_H-M   'P 1'
#
loop_
_entity.id
_entity.type
_entity.pdbx_description
1 polymer ?
#
loop_
_entity_poly.entity_id
_entity_poly.type
_entity_poly.pdbx_seq_one_letter_code
_entity_poly.pdbx_strand_id
1 'polypeptide(L)'
;VESFPTAFAIPIGLVKLVQGLWLLDHHDHQSSFELLLHPAASQFYFEWQHERVLQALMCQGQQSVALRYFHVTNPPLASTPQAKLCLSVLLHNRCLIEAWSLLRQHSNRLNITELLS
;
A
#
# COMPACT_ATOMS: atom_id res chain seq x y z
N VAL A 1 28.67 -22.39 -3.43
CA VAL A 1 28.07 -21.49 -4.44
C VAL A 1 27.41 -20.37 -3.67
N GLU A 2 27.74 -19.11 -3.97
CA GLU A 2 27.08 -17.97 -3.32
C GLU A 2 25.63 -17.84 -3.78
N SER A 3 24.77 -17.33 -2.91
CA SER A 3 23.38 -17.06 -3.29
C SER A 3 23.32 -15.95 -4.35
N PHE A 4 22.29 -15.95 -5.21
CA PHE A 4 22.13 -14.93 -6.25
C PHE A 4 22.22 -13.49 -5.69
N PRO A 5 21.50 -13.09 -4.61
CA PRO A 5 21.65 -11.76 -4.05
C PRO A 5 23.08 -11.40 -3.64
N THR A 6 23.82 -12.36 -3.09
CA THR A 6 25.24 -12.17 -2.70
C THR A 6 26.12 -11.99 -3.93
N ALA A 7 26.00 -12.89 -4.90
CA ALA A 7 26.82 -12.88 -6.12
C ALA A 7 26.65 -11.60 -6.96
N PHE A 8 25.47 -10.98 -6.89
CA PHE A 8 25.15 -9.75 -7.62
C PHE A 8 25.09 -8.49 -6.72
N ALA A 9 25.51 -8.60 -5.46
CA ALA A 9 25.49 -7.50 -4.48
C ALA A 9 24.13 -6.78 -4.39
N ILE A 10 23.02 -7.54 -4.50
CA ILE A 10 21.67 -6.99 -4.42
C ILE A 10 21.42 -6.50 -2.99
N PRO A 11 21.02 -5.22 -2.79
CA PRO A 11 20.74 -4.71 -1.46
C PRO A 11 19.66 -5.52 -0.74
N ILE A 12 19.87 -5.82 0.54
CA ILE A 12 18.91 -6.58 1.35
C ILE A 12 17.51 -5.95 1.37
N GLY A 13 17.43 -4.61 1.29
CA GLY A 13 16.18 -3.88 1.18
C GLY A 13 15.40 -4.23 -0.09
N LEU A 14 16.08 -4.25 -1.23
CA LEU A 14 15.48 -4.64 -2.51
C LEU A 14 15.09 -6.12 -2.53
N VAL A 15 15.89 -7.00 -1.93
CA VAL A 15 15.54 -8.43 -1.77
C VAL A 15 14.22 -8.58 -1.00
N LYS A 16 14.09 -7.91 0.16
CA LYS A 16 12.88 -7.95 0.97
C LYS A 16 11.68 -7.38 0.25
N LEU A 17 11.86 -6.29 -0.50
CA LEU A 17 10.80 -5.69 -1.28
C LEU A 17 10.26 -6.66 -2.33
N VAL A 18 11.14 -7.28 -3.12
CA VAL A 18 10.76 -8.25 -4.15
C VAL A 18 10.08 -9.47 -3.52
N GLN A 19 10.62 -9.99 -2.42
CA GLN A 19 9.99 -11.11 -1.70
C GLN A 19 8.62 -10.74 -1.13
N GLY A 20 8.46 -9.54 -0.58
CA GLY A 20 7.18 -9.06 -0.07
C GLY A 20 6.12 -8.94 -1.16
N LEU A 21 6.48 -8.42 -2.34
CA LEU A 21 5.59 -8.38 -3.50
C LEU A 21 5.26 -9.79 -4.01
N TRP A 22 6.24 -10.69 -4.05
CA TRP A 22 6.01 -12.07 -4.45
C TRP A 22 5.02 -12.80 -3.52
N LEU A 23 5.16 -12.61 -2.20
CA LEU A 23 4.23 -13.18 -1.21
C LEU A 23 2.82 -12.59 -1.33
N LEU A 24 2.71 -11.30 -1.69
CA LEU A 24 1.41 -10.65 -1.91
C LEU A 24 0.64 -11.32 -3.06
N ASP A 25 1.34 -11.62 -4.16
CA ASP A 25 0.75 -12.32 -5.31
C ASP A 25 0.35 -13.78 -4.98
N HIS A 26 1.00 -14.39 -3.97
CA HIS A 26 0.70 -15.75 -3.51
C HIS A 26 -0.27 -15.81 -2.32
N HIS A 27 -0.91 -14.69 -1.98
CA HIS A 27 -1.87 -14.57 -0.89
C HIS A 27 -1.30 -14.88 0.52
N ASP A 28 0.01 -14.74 0.72
CA ASP A 28 0.61 -14.75 2.06
C ASP A 28 0.73 -13.31 2.58
N HIS A 29 -0.41 -12.76 3.00
CA HIS A 29 -0.55 -11.33 3.32
C HIS A 29 0.25 -10.89 4.54
N GLN A 30 0.35 -11.74 5.55
CA GLN A 30 1.01 -11.38 6.80
C GLN A 30 2.53 -11.31 6.61
N SER A 31 3.13 -12.32 5.98
CA SER A 31 4.57 -12.29 5.69
C SER A 31 4.90 -11.26 4.60
N SER A 32 4.01 -11.06 3.61
CA SER A 32 4.13 -9.95 2.66
C SER A 32 4.20 -8.60 3.39
N PHE A 33 3.26 -8.33 4.29
CA PHE A 33 3.19 -7.08 5.06
C PHE A 33 4.49 -6.83 5.85
N GLU A 34 5.01 -7.84 6.53
CA GLU A 34 6.25 -7.75 7.31
C GLU A 34 7.47 -7.42 6.44
N LEU A 35 7.57 -8.02 5.25
CA LEU A 35 8.67 -7.76 4.32
C LEU A 35 8.56 -6.40 3.64
N LEU A 36 7.36 -6.03 3.19
CA LEU A 36 7.10 -4.76 2.52
C LEU A 36 7.33 -3.55 3.42
N LEU A 37 7.13 -3.69 4.73
CA LEU A 37 7.34 -2.63 5.72
C LEU A 37 8.65 -2.75 6.50
N HIS A 38 9.51 -3.69 6.11
CA HIS A 38 10.80 -3.86 6.77
C HIS A 38 11.65 -2.58 6.63
N PRO A 39 12.33 -2.10 7.68
CA PRO A 39 13.09 -0.84 7.62
C PRO A 39 14.10 -0.77 6.47
N ALA A 40 14.78 -1.88 6.17
CA ALA A 40 15.70 -1.94 5.03
C ALA A 40 15.02 -1.74 3.66
N ALA A 41 13.74 -2.08 3.50
CA ALA A 41 13.01 -1.91 2.25
C ALA A 41 12.58 -0.45 2.01
N SER A 42 12.47 0.37 3.06
CA SER A 42 11.98 1.76 2.97
C SER A 42 12.78 2.66 2.03
N GLN A 43 14.06 2.36 1.83
CA GLN A 43 14.95 3.11 0.93
C GLN A 43 14.73 2.78 -0.56
N PHE A 44 13.94 1.75 -0.86
CA PHE A 44 13.76 1.19 -2.20
C PHE A 44 12.31 1.29 -2.70
N TYR A 45 11.46 2.08 -2.03
CA TYR A 45 10.08 2.24 -2.46
C TYR A 45 9.97 3.01 -3.79
N PHE A 46 9.03 2.57 -4.61
CA PHE A 46 8.68 3.23 -5.86
C PHE A 46 7.37 4.01 -5.70
N GLU A 47 7.20 5.12 -6.44
CA GLU A 47 6.00 5.97 -6.35
C GLU A 47 4.69 5.20 -6.59
N TRP A 48 4.72 4.20 -7.49
CA TRP A 48 3.56 3.37 -7.83
C TRP A 48 3.24 2.28 -6.80
N GLN A 49 4.16 1.99 -5.88
CA GLN A 49 4.13 0.75 -5.09
C GLN A 49 2.96 0.71 -4.12
N HIS A 50 2.75 1.79 -3.35
CA HIS A 50 1.72 1.81 -2.32
C HIS A 50 0.31 1.67 -2.90
N GLU A 51 0.05 2.29 -4.05
CA GLU A 51 -1.21 2.14 -4.79
C GLU A 51 -1.45 0.66 -5.15
N ARG A 52 -0.45 -0.01 -5.71
CA ARG A 52 -0.59 -1.41 -6.14
C ARG A 52 -0.74 -2.39 -4.98
N VAL A 53 -0.01 -2.17 -3.88
CA VAL A 53 -0.14 -3.00 -2.68
C VAL A 53 -1.54 -2.87 -2.08
N LEU A 54 -2.04 -1.63 -1.92
CA LEU A 54 -3.39 -1.41 -1.41
C LEU A 54 -4.46 -1.99 -2.33
N GLN A 55 -4.32 -1.82 -3.65
CA GLN A 55 -5.26 -2.38 -4.63
C GLN A 55 -5.30 -3.91 -4.55
N ALA A 56 -4.14 -4.57 -4.52
CA ALA A 56 -4.06 -6.02 -4.41
C ALA A 56 -4.72 -6.52 -3.11
N LEU A 57 -4.39 -5.93 -1.96
CA LEU A 57 -4.99 -6.32 -0.68
C LEU A 57 -6.52 -6.14 -0.68
N MET A 58 -7.02 -5.04 -1.24
CA MET A 58 -8.45 -4.80 -1.35
C MET A 58 -9.14 -5.81 -2.29
N CYS A 59 -8.56 -6.09 -3.45
CA CYS A 59 -9.08 -7.09 -4.40
C CYS A 59 -9.06 -8.51 -3.83
N GLN A 60 -8.11 -8.82 -2.94
CA GLN A 60 -7.99 -10.11 -2.28
C GLN A 60 -8.84 -10.21 -0.99
N GLY A 61 -9.65 -9.20 -0.68
CA GLY A 61 -10.54 -9.19 0.50
C GLY A 61 -9.80 -9.02 1.84
N GLN A 62 -8.59 -8.49 1.82
CA GLN A 62 -7.75 -8.30 3.01
C GLN A 62 -7.80 -6.85 3.49
N GLN A 63 -9.01 -6.35 3.78
CA GLN A 63 -9.20 -4.93 4.07
C GLN A 63 -8.53 -4.50 5.37
N SER A 64 -8.47 -5.37 6.38
CA SER A 64 -7.80 -5.08 7.66
C SER A 64 -6.27 -4.95 7.51
N VAL A 65 -5.65 -5.78 6.66
CA VAL A 65 -4.23 -5.68 6.32
C VAL A 65 -3.97 -4.43 5.48
N ALA A 66 -4.87 -4.11 4.52
CA ALA A 66 -4.81 -2.89 3.73
C ALA A 66 -4.84 -1.64 4.63
N LEU A 67 -5.72 -1.60 5.64
CA LEU A 67 -5.79 -0.49 6.58
C LEU A 67 -4.49 -0.33 7.38
N ARG A 68 -3.96 -1.43 7.92
CA ARG A 68 -2.67 -1.40 8.63
C ARG A 68 -1.55 -0.87 7.74
N TYR A 69 -1.53 -1.29 6.47
CA TYR A 69 -0.50 -0.85 5.52
C TYR A 69 -0.66 0.64 5.21
N PHE A 70 -1.89 1.09 4.96
CA PHE A 70 -2.23 2.50 4.75
C PHE A 70 -1.78 3.37 5.92
N HIS A 71 -2.06 2.99 7.17
CA HIS A 71 -1.68 3.77 8.35
C HIS A 71 -0.16 3.86 8.54
N VAL A 72 0.58 2.80 8.24
CA VAL A 72 2.05 2.80 8.38
C VAL A 72 2.72 3.60 7.26
N THR A 73 2.25 3.44 6.02
CA THR A 73 2.90 4.07 4.86
C THR A 73 2.42 5.50 4.61
N ASN A 74 1.20 5.83 5.04
CA ASN A 74 0.55 7.12 4.80
C ASN A 74 0.80 7.64 3.38
N PRO A 75 0.39 6.88 2.34
CA PRO A 75 0.82 7.15 0.98
C PRO A 75 0.33 8.52 0.50
N PRO A 76 1.13 9.24 -0.30
CA PRO A 76 0.75 10.55 -0.81
C PRO A 76 -0.49 10.42 -1.69
N LEU A 77 -1.46 11.33 -1.54
CA LEU A 77 -2.69 11.33 -2.33
C LEU A 77 -2.51 12.17 -3.60
N ALA A 78 -1.74 11.65 -4.55
CA ALA A 78 -1.29 12.39 -5.74
C ALA A 78 -2.35 12.49 -6.85
N SER A 79 -3.37 11.61 -6.85
CA SER A 79 -4.38 11.55 -7.90
C SER A 79 -5.78 11.16 -7.37
N THR A 80 -6.83 11.46 -8.14
CA THR A 80 -8.21 11.07 -7.81
C THR A 80 -8.36 9.55 -7.64
N PRO A 81 -7.84 8.68 -8.53
CA PRO A 81 -7.91 7.24 -8.34
C PRO A 81 -7.27 6.76 -7.03
N GLN A 82 -6.12 7.34 -6.68
CA GLN A 82 -5.42 7.00 -5.44
C GLN A 82 -6.22 7.44 -4.21
N ALA A 83 -6.84 8.63 -4.26
CA ALA A 83 -7.73 9.11 -3.21
C ALA A 83 -8.98 8.20 -3.07
N LYS A 84 -9.59 7.76 -4.18
CA LYS A 84 -10.69 6.78 -4.16
C LYS A 84 -10.28 5.46 -3.52
N LEU A 85 -9.09 4.95 -3.85
CA LEU A 85 -8.57 3.72 -3.27
C LEU A 85 -8.39 3.85 -1.75
N CYS A 86 -7.77 4.93 -1.28
CA CYS A 86 -7.57 5.17 0.16
C CYS A 86 -8.91 5.35 0.89
N LEU A 87 -9.86 6.05 0.29
CA LEU A 87 -11.23 6.15 0.82
C LEU A 87 -11.91 4.78 0.91
N SER A 88 -11.78 3.96 -0.13
CA SER A 88 -12.33 2.59 -0.13
C SER A 88 -11.74 1.76 1.01
N VAL A 89 -10.42 1.82 1.25
CA VAL A 89 -9.77 1.14 2.39
C VAL A 89 -10.41 1.57 3.72
N LEU A 90 -10.57 2.88 3.95
CA LEU A 90 -11.15 3.41 5.19
C LEU A 90 -12.62 3.00 5.36
N LEU A 91 -13.43 3.11 4.30
CA LEU A 91 -14.86 2.79 4.35
C LEU A 91 -15.11 1.30 4.61
N HIS A 92 -14.38 0.41 3.95
CA HIS A 92 -14.52 -1.04 4.19
C HIS A 92 -14.15 -1.43 5.62
N ASN A 93 -13.23 -0.70 6.25
CA ASN A 93 -12.85 -0.91 7.65
C ASN A 93 -13.68 -0.08 8.64
N ARG A 94 -14.75 0.59 8.18
CA ARG A 94 -15.64 1.43 9.02
C ARG A 94 -14.93 2.60 9.70
N CYS A 95 -13.79 3.05 9.17
CA CYS A 95 -13.06 4.24 9.63
C CYS A 95 -13.72 5.55 9.12
N LEU A 96 -14.99 5.77 9.47
CA LEU A 96 -15.81 6.85 8.90
C LEU A 96 -15.26 8.25 9.19
N ILE A 97 -14.67 8.47 10.38
CA ILE A 97 -14.09 9.77 10.77
C ILE A 97 -12.87 10.10 9.89
N GLU A 98 -12.00 9.12 9.68
CA GLU A 98 -10.82 9.26 8.82
C GLU A 98 -11.23 9.46 7.36
N ALA A 99 -12.20 8.68 6.88
CA ALA A 99 -12.74 8.82 5.51
C ALA A 99 -13.32 10.23 5.30
N TRP A 100 -14.08 10.73 6.28
CA TRP A 100 -14.61 12.09 6.25
C TRP A 100 -13.53 13.17 6.31
N SER A 101 -12.48 12.96 7.09
CA SER A 101 -11.31 13.86 7.14
C SER A 101 -10.61 13.93 5.78
N LEU A 102 -10.37 12.77 5.15
CA LEU A 102 -9.73 12.66 3.84
C LEU A 102 -10.57 13.36 2.76
N LEU A 103 -11.89 13.14 2.75
CA LEU A 103 -12.81 13.84 1.83
C LEU A 103 -12.70 15.36 1.97
N ARG A 104 -12.72 15.90 3.21
CA ARG A 104 -12.62 17.35 3.43
C ARG A 104 -11.30 17.93 2.97
N GLN A 105 -10.19 17.24 3.20
CA GLN A 105 -8.87 17.68 2.72
C GLN A 105 -8.82 17.75 1.18
N HIS A 106 -9.53 16.85 0.49
CA HIS A 106 -9.53 16.78 -0.97
C HIS A 106 -10.69 17.54 -1.65
N SER A 107 -11.69 18.01 -0.90
CA SER A 107 -12.85 18.76 -1.42
C SER A 107 -12.46 20.07 -2.13
N ASN A 108 -11.31 20.65 -1.80
CA ASN A 108 -10.80 21.87 -2.44
C ASN A 108 -10.05 21.60 -3.76
N ARG A 109 -9.74 20.33 -4.07
CA ARG A 109 -8.96 19.93 -5.26
C ARG A 109 -9.69 18.98 -6.19
N LEU A 110 -10.64 18.20 -5.70
CA LEU A 110 -11.30 17.10 -6.42
C LEU A 110 -12.81 17.16 -6.21
N ASN A 111 -13.57 16.85 -7.26
CA ASN A 111 -15.02 16.85 -7.21
C ASN A 111 -15.51 15.70 -6.31
N ILE A 112 -16.25 16.03 -5.24
CA ILE A 112 -16.76 15.05 -4.26
C ILE A 112 -17.64 14.00 -4.95
N THR A 113 -18.42 14.40 -5.95
CA THR A 113 -19.29 13.48 -6.70
C THR A 113 -18.49 12.45 -7.48
N GLU A 114 -17.33 12.84 -8.03
CA GLU A 114 -16.43 11.87 -8.65
C GLU A 114 -15.91 10.89 -7.61
N LEU A 115 -15.45 11.34 -6.44
CA LEU A 115 -14.90 10.47 -5.38
C LEU A 115 -15.90 9.45 -4.83
N LEU A 116 -17.20 9.76 -4.86
CA LEU A 116 -18.28 8.91 -4.35
C LEU A 116 -18.99 8.08 -5.43
N SER A 117 -18.61 8.24 -6.70
CA SER A 117 -19.06 7.39 -7.83
C SER A 117 -18.18 6.17 -8.02
#